data_AF-A0A9X4EIE5-F1
#
_entry.id   AF-A0A9X4EIE5-F1
#
_cell.length_a   1.000
_cell.length_b   1.000
_cell.length_c   1.000
_cell.angle_alpha   90.00
_cell.angle_beta   90.00
_cell.angle_gamma   90.00
#
_symmetry.space_group_name_H-M   'P 1'
#
loop_
_entity.id
_entity.type
_entity.pdbx_description
1 polymer ?
#
loop_
_entity_poly.entity_id
_entity_poly.type
_entity_poly.pdbx_seq_one_letter_code
_entity_poly.pdbx_strand_id
1 'polypeptide(L)'
;MSDFIEISSTGMPEVTVNVAQFPDVVRLAMARQIVSEAAGLERTLKTKALAGEILQRRSGRLANSIHTETEIEGNRVVSIVGTDVEYAAYHEFGFHGSMTVHRSEATRAQWSAHILGRKAVNKESWTRTVNYAGRPFMKPTFEAALPGIEARMTEALKKATGEAMK
;
A
#
# COMPACT_ATOMS: atom_id res chain seq x y z
N MET A 1 15.33 26.22 -19.68
CA MET A 1 14.30 25.16 -19.75
C MET A 1 14.18 24.60 -18.35
N SER A 2 13.00 24.66 -17.78
CA SER A 2 12.75 24.32 -16.38
C SER A 2 12.57 22.81 -16.25
N ASP A 3 13.44 22.17 -15.48
CA ASP A 3 13.37 20.74 -15.18
C ASP A 3 12.23 20.49 -14.19
N PHE A 4 11.12 19.92 -14.66
CA PHE A 4 9.97 19.57 -13.80
C PHE A 4 10.01 18.08 -13.46
N ILE A 5 10.09 17.79 -12.17
CA ILE A 5 9.79 16.46 -11.60
C ILE A 5 8.30 16.48 -11.27
N GLU A 6 7.50 15.72 -12.01
CA GLU A 6 6.06 15.62 -11.78
C GLU A 6 5.74 14.41 -10.92
N ILE A 7 5.63 14.61 -9.60
CA ILE A 7 5.14 13.60 -8.65
C ILE A 7 3.62 13.75 -8.57
N SER A 8 2.87 12.91 -9.29
CA SER A 8 1.40 12.93 -9.28
C SER A 8 0.85 11.75 -8.48
N SER A 9 -0.08 12.01 -7.56
CA SER A 9 -0.84 10.96 -6.86
C SER A 9 -2.24 10.86 -7.46
N THR A 10 -2.54 9.79 -8.19
CA THR A 10 -3.89 9.55 -8.74
C THR A 10 -4.52 8.33 -8.10
N GLY A 11 -5.35 8.53 -7.07
CA GLY A 11 -6.27 7.51 -6.50
C GLY A 11 -5.63 6.33 -5.74
N MET A 12 -4.41 5.96 -6.09
CA MET A 12 -3.45 5.09 -5.41
C MET A 12 -2.10 5.85 -5.37
N PRO A 13 -1.22 5.62 -4.37
CA PRO A 13 0.04 6.35 -4.31
C PRO A 13 0.98 5.86 -5.42
N GLU A 14 0.92 6.54 -6.57
CA GLU A 14 1.86 6.43 -7.67
C GLU A 14 2.95 7.49 -7.47
N VAL A 15 4.23 7.10 -7.63
CA VAL A 15 5.34 8.06 -7.71
C VAL A 15 5.92 7.94 -9.11
N THR A 16 5.52 8.86 -9.99
CA THR A 16 6.12 8.99 -11.33
C THR A 16 7.27 9.99 -11.26
N VAL A 17 8.44 9.61 -11.79
CA VAL A 17 9.56 10.55 -12.02
C VAL A 17 9.97 10.47 -13.49
N ASN A 18 9.75 11.57 -14.22
CA ASN A 18 10.26 11.75 -15.58
C ASN A 18 11.70 12.25 -15.51
N VAL A 19 12.65 11.33 -15.65
CA VAL A 19 14.06 11.67 -15.84
C VAL A 19 14.18 11.94 -17.34
N ALA A 20 14.53 13.14 -17.78
CA ALA A 20 14.83 13.43 -19.19
C ALA A 20 16.26 13.96 -19.27
N GLN A 21 17.10 13.32 -20.09
CA GLN A 21 18.48 13.76 -20.41
C GLN A 21 19.52 13.72 -19.28
N PHE A 22 19.37 12.83 -18.30
CA PHE A 22 20.40 12.65 -17.28
C PHE A 22 21.42 11.58 -17.69
N PRO A 23 22.72 11.78 -17.41
CA PRO A 23 23.74 10.72 -17.53
C PRO A 23 23.31 9.46 -16.80
N ASP A 24 23.67 8.27 -17.30
CA ASP A 24 23.26 6.98 -16.72
C ASP A 24 23.54 6.87 -15.22
N VAL A 25 24.59 7.54 -14.74
CA VAL A 25 24.95 7.64 -13.31
C VAL A 25 23.83 8.26 -12.49
N VAL A 26 23.24 9.36 -12.97
CA VAL A 26 22.14 10.05 -12.29
C VAL A 26 20.86 9.23 -12.37
N ARG A 27 20.57 8.60 -13.52
CA ARG A 27 19.41 7.71 -13.67
C ARG A 27 19.47 6.54 -12.68
N LEU A 28 20.62 5.89 -12.56
CA LEU A 28 20.80 4.78 -11.63
C LEU A 28 20.71 5.22 -10.16
N ALA A 29 21.25 6.40 -9.83
CA ALA A 29 21.13 6.99 -8.49
C ALA A 29 19.67 7.27 -8.13
N MET A 30 18.91 7.86 -9.06
CA MET A 30 17.48 8.13 -8.88
C MET A 30 16.67 6.85 -8.76
N ALA A 31 16.92 5.85 -9.62
CA ALA A 31 16.24 4.55 -9.54
C ALA A 31 16.47 3.86 -8.19
N ARG A 32 17.72 3.86 -7.69
CA ARG A 32 18.07 3.32 -6.37
C ARG A 32 17.35 4.07 -5.25
N GLN A 33 17.27 5.40 -5.36
CA GLN A 33 16.59 6.21 -4.36
C GLN A 33 15.09 5.88 -4.33
N ILE A 34 14.43 5.83 -5.50
CA ILE A 34 13.00 5.50 -5.60
C ILE A 34 12.71 4.13 -4.99
N VAL A 35 13.49 3.10 -5.33
CA VAL A 35 13.35 1.75 -4.75
C VAL A 35 13.54 1.78 -3.23
N SER A 36 14.50 2.55 -2.72
CA SER A 36 14.74 2.70 -1.29
C SER A 36 13.56 3.39 -0.58
N GLU A 37 13.00 4.45 -1.18
CA GLU A 37 11.85 5.17 -0.62
C GLU A 37 10.61 4.29 -0.60
N ALA A 38 10.35 3.56 -1.68
CA ALA A 38 9.20 2.66 -1.77
C ALA A 38 9.31 1.53 -0.74
N ALA A 39 10.49 0.93 -0.56
CA ALA A 39 10.74 -0.04 0.51
C ALA A 39 10.58 0.57 1.93
N GLY A 40 10.95 1.84 2.11
CA GLY A 40 10.73 2.59 3.35
C GLY A 40 9.26 2.82 3.65
N LEU A 41 8.47 3.16 2.62
CA LEU A 41 7.02 3.33 2.72
C LEU A 41 6.33 2.00 3.05
N GLU A 42 6.69 0.92 2.37
CA GLU A 42 6.21 -0.44 2.65
C GLU A 42 6.45 -0.82 4.13
N ARG A 43 7.67 -0.60 4.64
CA ARG A 43 7.99 -0.85 6.05
C ARG A 43 7.15 -0.01 6.99
N THR A 44 6.94 1.27 6.68
CA THR A 44 6.14 2.18 7.49
C THR A 44 4.69 1.72 7.55
N LEU A 45 4.11 1.31 6.42
CA LEU A 45 2.76 0.74 6.37
C LEU A 45 2.64 -0.51 7.25
N LYS A 46 3.59 -1.45 7.11
CA LYS A 46 3.57 -2.72 7.86
C LYS A 46 3.77 -2.54 9.38
N THR A 47 4.64 -1.61 9.78
CA THR A 47 5.10 -1.48 11.18
C THR A 47 4.37 -0.43 11.99
N LYS A 48 3.82 0.61 11.35
CA LYS A 48 3.12 1.71 12.05
C LYS A 48 1.64 1.71 11.74
N ALA A 49 1.28 2.01 10.49
CA ALA A 49 -0.11 2.19 10.07
C ALA A 49 -0.98 0.94 10.36
N LEU A 50 -0.47 -0.24 10.02
CA LEU A 50 -1.16 -1.51 10.28
C LEU A 50 -0.98 -2.04 11.70
N ALA A 51 0.10 -1.69 12.41
CA ALA A 51 0.40 -2.32 13.69
C ALA A 51 -0.38 -1.72 14.88
N GLY A 52 -1.15 -0.65 14.68
CA GLY A 52 -2.02 -0.11 15.71
C GLY A 52 -2.32 1.39 15.58
N GLU A 53 -1.60 2.13 14.73
CA GLU A 53 -1.82 3.56 14.57
C GLU A 53 -3.16 3.87 13.86
N ILE A 54 -3.46 3.14 12.78
CA ILE A 54 -4.69 3.35 12.00
C ILE A 54 -5.59 2.12 12.07
N LEU A 55 -5.02 0.96 11.71
CA LEU A 55 -5.69 -0.32 11.77
C LEU A 55 -5.15 -1.12 12.96
N GLN A 56 -6.06 -1.74 13.73
CA GLN A 56 -5.68 -2.70 14.75
C GLN A 56 -5.51 -4.07 14.11
N ARG A 57 -4.27 -4.43 13.76
CA ARG A 57 -3.96 -5.72 13.12
C ARG A 57 -4.44 -6.90 13.95
N ARG A 58 -5.42 -7.63 13.41
CA ARG A 58 -5.90 -8.91 13.96
C ARG A 58 -5.12 -10.11 13.42
N SER A 59 -4.67 -10.04 12.17
CA SER A 59 -3.91 -11.10 11.50
C SER A 59 -2.82 -10.50 10.60
N GLY A 60 -1.80 -11.29 10.28
CA GLY A 60 -0.70 -10.85 9.41
C GLY A 60 -1.04 -10.76 7.92
N ARG A 61 -2.22 -11.22 7.47
CA ARG A 61 -2.53 -11.37 6.04
C ARG A 61 -2.42 -10.07 5.25
N LEU A 62 -3.02 -8.98 5.76
CA LEU A 62 -2.95 -7.68 5.08
C LEU A 62 -1.53 -7.10 5.11
N ALA A 63 -0.83 -7.24 6.23
CA ALA A 63 0.54 -6.75 6.32
C ALA A 63 1.49 -7.52 5.39
N ASN A 64 1.27 -8.82 5.21
CA ASN A 64 2.10 -9.66 4.35
C ASN A 64 1.77 -9.52 2.87
N SER A 65 0.58 -9.01 2.51
CA SER A 65 0.20 -8.77 1.12
C SER A 65 0.67 -7.43 0.56
N ILE A 66 1.11 -6.50 1.42
CA ILE A 66 1.68 -5.25 0.95
C ILE A 66 3.05 -5.53 0.33
N HIS A 67 3.22 -5.14 -0.92
CA HIS A 67 4.48 -5.29 -1.64
C HIS A 67 4.71 -4.07 -2.54
N THR A 68 5.97 -3.90 -2.91
CA THR A 68 6.42 -2.86 -3.82
C THR A 68 6.75 -3.49 -5.17
N GLU A 69 6.19 -2.93 -6.24
CA GLU A 69 6.55 -3.26 -7.61
C GLU A 69 7.27 -2.06 -8.23
N THR A 70 8.35 -2.30 -8.96
CA THR A 70 9.10 -1.23 -9.64
C THR A 70 9.21 -1.55 -11.11
N GLU A 71 8.75 -0.62 -11.92
CA GLU A 71 8.84 -0.67 -13.36
C GLU A 71 9.82 0.40 -13.86
N ILE A 72 10.73 -0.03 -14.73
CA ILE A 72 11.75 0.84 -15.33
C ILE A 72 11.53 0.81 -16.85
N GLU A 73 10.90 1.87 -17.37
CA GLU A 73 10.66 2.06 -18.80
C GLU A 73 11.60 3.14 -19.35
N GLY A 74 12.75 2.72 -19.87
CA GLY A 74 13.74 3.62 -20.46
C GLY A 74 14.27 4.65 -19.44
N ASN A 75 13.69 5.86 -19.48
CA ASN A 75 14.04 6.98 -18.60
C ASN A 75 12.95 7.31 -17.57
N ARG A 76 11.92 6.47 -17.46
CA ARG A 76 10.89 6.56 -16.43
C ARG A 76 11.13 5.45 -15.42
N VAL A 77 11.15 5.82 -14.14
CA VAL A 77 11.14 4.85 -13.03
C VAL A 77 9.87 5.10 -12.25
N VAL A 78 9.04 4.07 -12.13
CA VAL A 78 7.81 4.09 -11.34
C VAL A 78 7.90 2.99 -10.30
N SER A 79 7.66 3.34 -9.04
CA SER A 79 7.47 2.35 -7.98
C SER A 79 6.06 2.48 -7.42
N ILE A 80 5.37 1.35 -7.32
CA ILE A 80 4.01 1.22 -6.85
C ILE A 80 4.05 0.41 -5.55
N VAL A 81 3.38 0.90 -4.51
CA VAL A 81 3.19 0.17 -3.25
C VAL A 81 1.71 -0.18 -3.13
N GLY A 82 1.41 -1.48 -3.19
CA GLY A 82 0.04 -1.98 -3.31
C GLY A 82 -0.22 -3.22 -2.46
N THR A 83 -1.42 -3.80 -2.61
CA THR A 83 -1.83 -5.02 -1.93
C THR A 83 -2.91 -5.76 -2.73
N ASP A 84 -2.79 -7.08 -2.82
CA ASP A 84 -3.72 -7.92 -3.60
C ASP A 84 -4.95 -8.40 -2.81
N VAL A 85 -5.10 -7.89 -1.60
CA VAL A 85 -6.15 -8.33 -0.69
C VAL A 85 -7.39 -7.46 -0.89
N GLU A 86 -8.48 -8.08 -1.34
CA GLU A 86 -9.77 -7.41 -1.65
C GLU A 86 -10.28 -6.52 -0.50
N TYR A 87 -10.17 -6.99 0.75
CA TYR A 87 -10.63 -6.23 1.91
C TYR A 87 -9.72 -5.05 2.28
N ALA A 88 -8.57 -4.87 1.63
CA ALA A 88 -7.74 -3.68 1.79
C ALA A 88 -8.45 -2.44 1.24
N ALA A 89 -9.07 -2.53 0.06
CA ALA A 89 -9.85 -1.45 -0.53
C ALA A 89 -11.05 -1.07 0.36
N TYR A 90 -11.68 -2.08 0.96
CA TYR A 90 -12.74 -1.87 1.94
C TYR A 90 -12.26 -1.03 3.14
N HIS A 91 -11.04 -1.26 3.62
CA HIS A 91 -10.44 -0.43 4.67
C HIS A 91 -9.99 0.94 4.17
N GLU A 92 -9.43 1.05 2.97
CA GLU A 92 -8.90 2.32 2.47
C GLU A 92 -10.02 3.32 2.12
N PHE A 93 -11.05 2.87 1.39
CA PHE A 93 -12.08 3.75 0.83
C PHE A 93 -13.43 3.66 1.55
N GLY A 94 -13.59 2.68 2.44
CA GLY A 94 -14.88 2.36 3.01
C GLY A 94 -15.77 1.56 2.07
N PHE A 95 -16.99 1.29 2.52
CA PHE A 95 -17.99 0.57 1.75
C PHE A 95 -19.40 0.96 2.19
N HIS A 96 -20.22 1.30 1.20
CA HIS A 96 -21.61 1.66 1.38
C HIS A 96 -22.43 0.82 0.41
N GLY A 97 -23.16 -0.15 0.91
CA GLY A 97 -23.92 -1.04 0.04
C GLY A 97 -24.44 -2.29 0.71
N SER A 98 -25.10 -3.12 -0.09
CA SER A 98 -25.56 -4.43 0.33
C SER A 98 -24.43 -5.44 0.16
N MET A 99 -24.13 -6.18 1.23
CA MET A 99 -23.16 -7.27 1.23
C MET A 99 -23.89 -8.58 1.49
N THR A 100 -23.75 -9.55 0.59
CA THR A 100 -24.22 -10.91 0.80
C THR A 100 -23.21 -11.67 1.64
N VAL A 101 -23.63 -12.12 2.81
CA VAL A 101 -22.83 -13.01 3.65
C VAL A 101 -23.20 -14.43 3.25
N HIS A 102 -22.24 -15.15 2.67
CA HIS A 102 -22.43 -16.54 2.30
C HIS A 102 -22.60 -17.41 3.56
N ARG A 103 -23.35 -18.51 3.41
CA ARG A 103 -23.53 -19.53 4.44
C ARG A 103 -22.16 -19.94 4.97
N SER A 104 -21.96 -19.79 6.28
CA SER A 104 -20.78 -20.35 6.94
C SER A 104 -21.16 -21.68 7.55
N GLU A 105 -20.58 -22.77 7.03
CA GLU A 105 -20.55 -24.03 7.74
C GLU A 105 -19.56 -23.87 8.89
N ALA A 106 -20.05 -23.49 10.07
CA ALA A 106 -19.17 -23.32 11.21
C ALA A 106 -18.65 -24.70 11.66
N THR A 107 -17.52 -25.15 11.10
CA THR A 107 -16.83 -26.39 11.48
C THR A 107 -16.57 -26.44 12.99
N ARG A 108 -16.35 -25.28 13.62
CA ARG A 108 -16.17 -25.12 15.08
C ARG A 108 -17.48 -25.30 15.87
N ALA A 109 -18.61 -24.95 15.27
CA ALA A 109 -19.93 -25.22 15.84
C ALA A 109 -20.30 -26.70 15.70
N GLN A 110 -19.86 -27.39 14.64
CA GLN A 110 -20.03 -28.83 14.49
C GLN A 110 -19.18 -29.63 15.50
N TRP A 111 -17.91 -29.24 15.72
CA TRP A 111 -17.07 -29.89 16.74
C TRP A 111 -17.62 -29.72 18.17
N SER A 112 -18.03 -28.50 18.54
CA SER A 112 -18.65 -28.25 19.85
C SER A 112 -20.05 -28.85 19.98
N ALA A 113 -20.82 -28.96 18.89
CA ALA A 113 -22.08 -29.68 18.86
C ALA A 113 -21.90 -31.18 19.13
N HIS A 114 -20.87 -31.78 18.53
CA HIS A 114 -20.55 -33.20 18.67
C HIS A 114 -20.09 -33.58 20.09
N ILE A 115 -19.28 -32.73 20.74
CA ILE A 115 -18.72 -33.03 22.08
C ILE A 115 -19.61 -32.54 23.22
N LEU A 116 -20.25 -31.37 23.09
CA LEU A 116 -21.02 -30.73 24.17
C LEU A 116 -22.54 -30.88 24.02
N GLY A 117 -23.01 -31.68 23.06
CA GLY A 117 -24.44 -31.90 22.80
C GLY A 117 -25.21 -30.64 22.36
N ARG A 118 -24.51 -29.60 21.89
CA ARG A 118 -25.12 -28.34 21.44
C ARG A 118 -25.68 -28.50 20.03
N LYS A 119 -26.78 -27.84 19.68
CA LYS A 119 -27.26 -27.83 18.29
C LYS A 119 -26.27 -27.08 17.40
N ALA A 120 -25.87 -27.68 16.28
CA ALA A 120 -25.11 -26.99 15.25
C ALA A 120 -25.96 -25.84 14.69
N VAL A 121 -25.46 -24.61 14.78
CA VAL A 121 -26.14 -23.43 14.23
C VAL A 121 -25.74 -23.30 12.77
N ASN A 122 -26.55 -23.85 11.87
CA ASN A 122 -26.43 -23.54 10.45
C ASN A 122 -26.95 -22.12 10.22
N LYS A 123 -26.05 -21.26 9.75
CA LYS A 123 -26.35 -19.87 9.40
C LYS A 123 -26.55 -19.78 7.90
N GLU A 124 -27.79 -19.64 7.46
CA GLU A 124 -28.12 -19.43 6.05
C GLU A 124 -27.46 -18.15 5.51
N SER A 125 -27.35 -18.02 4.19
CA SER A 125 -26.88 -16.78 3.58
C SER A 125 -27.90 -15.67 3.80
N TRP A 126 -27.45 -14.49 4.20
CA TRP A 126 -28.30 -13.31 4.27
C TRP A 126 -27.58 -12.09 3.73
N THR A 127 -28.36 -11.12 3.27
CA THR A 127 -27.85 -9.82 2.85
C THR A 127 -27.90 -8.87 4.02
N ARG A 128 -26.82 -8.11 4.24
CA ARG A 128 -26.79 -7.01 5.20
C ARG A 128 -26.45 -5.71 4.49
N THR A 129 -27.11 -4.63 4.89
CA THR A 129 -26.69 -3.29 4.51
C THR A 129 -25.49 -2.91 5.37
N VAL A 130 -24.43 -2.49 4.72
CA VAL A 130 -23.20 -2.07 5.38
C VAL A 130 -22.94 -0.62 5.08
N ASN A 131 -22.71 0.15 6.13
CA ASN A 131 -22.25 1.52 6.08
C ASN A 131 -20.94 1.58 6.86
N TYR A 132 -19.82 1.54 6.14
CA TYR A 132 -18.49 1.55 6.70
C TYR A 132 -17.70 2.70 6.09
N ALA A 133 -17.32 3.67 6.93
CA ALA A 133 -16.63 4.87 6.48
C ALA A 133 -15.20 4.65 5.96
N GLY A 134 -14.61 3.46 6.18
CA GLY A 134 -13.18 3.24 5.92
C GLY A 134 -12.29 3.80 7.03
N ARG A 135 -11.04 3.38 7.00
CA ARG A 135 -9.91 3.88 7.79
C ARG A 135 -8.71 3.94 6.84
N PRO A 136 -8.60 5.01 6.04
CA PRO A 136 -7.51 5.17 5.08
C PRO A 136 -6.18 5.03 5.80
N PHE A 137 -5.31 4.16 5.31
CA PHE A 137 -4.00 3.89 5.88
C PHE A 137 -2.88 4.08 4.86
N MET A 138 -3.12 3.87 3.57
CA MET A 138 -2.11 4.05 2.54
C MET A 138 -1.92 5.51 2.19
N LYS A 139 -3.02 6.19 1.81
CA LYS A 139 -2.99 7.59 1.40
C LYS A 139 -2.40 8.53 2.46
N PRO A 140 -2.88 8.54 3.73
CA PRO A 140 -2.31 9.46 4.73
C PRO A 140 -0.86 9.13 5.10
N THR A 141 -0.46 7.85 5.06
CA THR A 141 0.94 7.46 5.31
C THR A 141 1.84 7.98 4.19
N PHE A 142 1.38 7.91 2.94
CA PHE A 142 2.11 8.47 1.80
C PHE A 142 2.20 9.99 1.90
N GLU A 143 1.10 10.68 2.17
CA GLU A 143 1.07 12.14 2.32
C GLU A 143 2.01 12.62 3.44
N ALA A 144 2.09 11.89 4.55
CA ALA A 144 3.02 12.19 5.64
C ALA A 144 4.50 11.93 5.25
N ALA A 145 4.76 10.97 4.36
CA ALA A 145 6.10 10.62 3.90
C ALA A 145 6.61 11.52 2.77
N LEU A 146 5.71 12.14 2.00
CA LEU A 146 6.01 12.96 0.82
C LEU A 146 7.13 13.98 1.04
N PRO A 147 7.08 14.86 2.07
CA PRO A 147 8.12 15.89 2.25
C PRO A 147 9.51 15.28 2.46
N GLY A 148 9.58 14.13 3.13
CA GLY A 148 10.84 13.42 3.37
C GLY A 148 11.37 12.76 2.10
N ILE A 149 10.48 12.20 1.28
CA ILE A 149 10.83 11.61 -0.03
C ILE A 149 11.39 12.70 -0.95
N GLU A 150 10.72 13.84 -1.07
CA GLU A 150 11.16 14.97 -1.89
C GLU A 150 12.55 15.47 -1.49
N ALA A 151 12.79 15.63 -0.19
CA ALA A 151 14.09 16.06 0.33
C ALA A 151 15.20 15.08 -0.05
N ARG A 152 14.99 13.78 0.15
CA ARG A 152 15.98 12.73 -0.16
C ARG A 152 16.20 12.55 -1.65
N MET A 153 15.16 12.68 -2.47
CA MET A 153 15.27 12.67 -3.93
C MET A 153 16.08 13.86 -4.44
N THR A 154 15.86 15.05 -3.88
CA THR A 154 16.63 16.26 -4.22
C THR A 154 18.10 16.12 -3.83
N GLU A 155 18.38 15.53 -2.66
CA GLU A 155 19.74 15.25 -2.20
C GLU A 155 20.44 14.22 -3.11
N ALA A 156 19.75 13.13 -3.45
CA ALA A 156 20.25 12.12 -4.37
C ALA A 156 20.60 12.71 -5.74
N LEU A 157 19.76 13.60 -6.26
CA LEU A 157 20.01 14.30 -7.50
C LEU A 157 21.26 15.18 -7.43
N LYS A 158 21.39 16.02 -6.39
CA LYS A 158 22.58 16.88 -6.20
C LYS A 158 23.87 16.08 -6.09
N LYS A 159 23.82 14.95 -5.39
CA LYS A 159 24.98 14.06 -5.25
C LYS A 159 25.37 13.46 -6.60
N ALA A 160 24.38 12.97 -7.35
CA ALA A 160 24.64 12.31 -8.63
C ALA A 160 25.13 13.29 -9.71
N THR A 161 24.64 14.53 -9.73
CA THR A 161 25.16 15.57 -10.65
C THR A 161 26.57 16.00 -10.26
N GLY A 162 26.87 16.13 -8.97
CA GLY A 162 28.22 16.41 -8.48
C GLY A 162 29.24 15.29 -8.77
N GLU A 163 28.79 14.04 -8.82
CA GLU A 163 29.60 12.89 -9.26
C GLU A 163 29.79 12.86 -10.78
N ALA A 164 28.80 13.28 -11.56
CA ALA A 164 28.88 13.31 -13.03
C ALA A 164 29.73 14.46 -13.59
N MET A 165 29.96 15.52 -12.80
CA MET A 165 30.80 16.67 -13.18
C MET A 165 32.28 16.52 -12.77
N LYS A 166 32.64 15.45 -12.05
CA LYS A 166 34.02 15.10 -11.71
C LYS A 166 34.64 14.19 -12.77
#